data_AF-A0A8S3IKX6-F1
#
_entry.id   AF-A0A8S3IKX6-F1
#
_cell.length_a   1.000
_cell.length_b   1.000
_cell.length_c   1.000
_cell.angle_alpha   90.00
_cell.angle_beta   90.00
_cell.angle_gamma   90.00
#
_symmetry.space_group_name_H-M   'P 1'
#
loop_
_entity.id
_entity.type
_entity.pdbx_description
1 polymer ?
#
loop_
_entity_poly.entity_id
_entity_poly.type
_entity_poly.pdbx_seq_one_letter_code
_entity_poly.pdbx_strand_id
1 'polypeptide(L)'
;SVSQCTLPLLIDYFLLKKQIHSLTIIDVIDQRARIEPYHKRYNQINYQQEEITVKNYGEILGKYLSDGDILLDLAVNLETRCLLKWCHDHKVCFVNTSVELWDPFGDTYKNDPRLLTLYHRQMQLIQMQNEPTWNKNGPTAVLDHGCNPGLVSHFVKRALIDMAQCVVNDKKTLISPGEKSDLQKALKTKDYPQLAYLLDIKAIHISERDTQITNDPKKVNEFVNTWSIDGLAEEAVAPAEMGWGTHEKIVPEGAFFHDEKEGPCNQICLTTKGMNTW
;
A
#
# COMPACT_ATOMS: atom_id res chain seq x y z
N SER A 1 0.75 13.92 -6.24
CA SER A 1 -0.69 14.21 -6.00
C SER A 1 -1.07 13.92 -4.55
N VAL A 2 -0.78 12.72 -4.03
CA VAL A 2 -1.15 12.27 -2.68
C VAL A 2 -0.68 13.25 -1.59
N SER A 3 0.60 13.64 -1.59
CA SER A 3 1.17 14.58 -0.61
C SER A 3 0.42 15.91 -0.51
N GLN A 4 -0.13 16.41 -1.62
CA GLN A 4 -0.86 17.68 -1.64
C GLN A 4 -2.22 17.57 -0.94
N CYS A 5 -2.84 16.39 -0.98
CA CYS A 5 -4.08 16.10 -0.26
C CYS A 5 -3.82 15.80 1.22
N THR A 6 -2.69 15.16 1.52
CA THR A 6 -2.30 14.78 2.88
C THR A 6 -1.79 15.94 3.72
N LEU A 7 -1.06 16.89 3.10
CA LEU A 7 -0.44 18.01 3.81
C LEU A 7 -1.43 18.87 4.64
N PRO A 8 -2.59 19.30 4.13
CA PRO A 8 -3.58 20.01 4.93
C PRO A 8 -4.03 19.21 6.16
N LEU A 9 -4.18 17.90 6.02
CA LEU A 9 -4.59 17.02 7.13
C LEU A 9 -3.48 16.91 8.18
N LEU A 10 -2.21 16.79 7.77
CA LEU A 10 -1.07 16.81 8.68
C LEU A 10 -1.01 18.09 9.49
N ILE A 11 -1.23 19.23 8.83
CA ILE A 11 -1.24 20.52 9.49
C ILE A 11 -2.41 20.60 10.47
N ASP A 12 -3.64 20.41 9.99
CA ASP A 12 -4.84 20.67 10.78
C ASP A 12 -5.04 19.70 11.95
N TYR A 13 -4.68 18.43 11.76
CA TYR A 13 -4.92 17.39 12.77
C TYR A 13 -3.71 17.07 13.63
N PHE A 14 -2.49 17.25 13.14
CA PHE A 14 -1.29 16.88 13.88
C PHE A 14 -0.48 18.09 14.33
N LEU A 15 -0.17 19.02 13.42
CA LEU A 15 0.63 20.21 13.79
C LEU A 15 -0.15 21.16 14.70
N LEU A 16 -1.39 21.55 14.33
CA LEU A 16 -2.20 22.47 15.11
C LEU A 16 -2.63 21.90 16.45
N LYS A 17 -2.80 20.58 16.52
CA LYS A 17 -3.11 19.87 17.77
C LYS A 17 -1.85 19.51 18.56
N LYS A 18 -0.67 19.98 18.14
CA LYS A 18 0.63 19.76 18.79
C LYS A 18 0.98 18.28 18.98
N GLN A 19 0.53 17.42 18.07
CA GLN A 19 0.92 16.02 18.01
C GLN A 19 2.27 15.84 17.30
N ILE A 20 2.65 16.78 16.43
CA ILE A 20 3.99 16.91 15.86
C ILE A 20 4.52 18.32 16.07
N HIS A 21 5.84 18.46 16.16
CA HIS A 21 6.50 19.75 16.44
C HIS A 21 6.96 20.49 15.18
N SER A 22 7.33 19.75 14.14
CA SER A 22 7.75 20.30 12.85
C SER A 22 7.40 19.35 11.72
N LEU A 23 7.39 19.88 10.50
CA LEU A 23 7.16 19.14 9.28
C LEU A 23 8.18 19.58 8.25
N THR A 24 9.00 18.66 7.74
CA THR A 24 9.92 18.93 6.64
C THR A 24 9.48 18.16 5.41
N ILE A 25 9.28 18.87 4.30
CA ILE A 25 8.88 18.31 3.01
C ILE A 25 10.13 18.27 2.11
N ILE A 26 10.40 17.12 1.50
CA ILE A 26 11.50 16.92 0.56
C ILE A 26 10.92 16.45 -0.77
N ASP A 27 11.28 17.12 -1.87
CA ASP A 27 10.85 16.76 -3.22
C ASP A 27 11.93 17.22 -4.23
N VAL A 28 12.11 16.49 -5.33
CA VAL A 28 13.04 16.89 -6.40
C VAL A 28 12.48 18.05 -7.23
N ILE A 29 11.15 18.12 -7.37
CA ILE A 29 10.44 19.17 -8.09
C ILE A 29 10.20 20.34 -7.14
N ASP A 30 10.58 21.56 -7.52
CA ASP A 30 10.31 22.75 -6.72
C ASP A 30 8.79 23.02 -6.57
N GLN A 31 8.26 22.73 -5.38
CA GLN A 31 6.87 22.96 -5.01
C GLN A 31 6.70 24.16 -4.05
N ARG A 32 7.74 24.99 -3.83
CA ARG A 32 7.68 26.08 -2.84
C ARG A 32 6.50 27.01 -3.02
N ALA A 33 6.12 27.30 -4.27
CA ALA A 33 4.94 28.13 -4.56
C ALA A 33 3.63 27.55 -3.98
N ARG A 34 3.49 26.22 -3.95
CA ARG A 34 2.31 25.55 -3.34
C ARG A 34 2.39 25.51 -1.81
N ILE A 35 3.59 25.45 -1.26
CA ILE A 35 3.84 25.37 0.20
C ILE A 35 3.83 26.75 0.85
N GLU A 36 4.11 27.81 0.10
CA GLU A 36 4.24 29.18 0.60
C GLU A 36 3.07 29.64 1.51
N PRO A 37 1.79 29.38 1.19
CA PRO A 37 0.67 29.77 2.06
C PRO A 37 0.75 29.11 3.45
N TYR A 38 1.22 27.86 3.52
CA TYR A 38 1.38 27.13 4.77
C TYR A 38 2.60 27.61 5.54
N HIS A 39 3.75 27.77 4.86
CA HIS A 39 5.00 28.26 5.47
C HIS A 39 4.84 29.67 6.07
N LYS A 40 4.12 30.58 5.39
CA LYS A 40 3.82 31.92 5.92
C LYS A 40 2.99 31.89 7.21
N ARG A 41 2.16 30.87 7.37
CA ARG A 41 1.27 30.71 8.53
C ARG A 41 1.91 29.91 9.66
N TYR A 42 2.81 28.99 9.33
CA TYR A 42 3.42 28.04 10.24
C TYR A 42 4.93 27.94 9.97
N ASN A 43 5.73 28.55 10.84
CA ASN A 43 7.19 28.52 10.74
C ASN A 43 7.81 27.14 11.03
N GLN A 44 7.00 26.17 11.47
CA GLN A 44 7.40 24.80 11.71
C GLN A 44 7.41 23.94 10.43
N ILE A 45 6.89 24.48 9.32
CA ILE A 45 6.84 23.79 8.03
C ILE A 45 8.06 24.22 7.22
N ASN A 46 8.91 23.26 6.88
CA ASN A 46 10.10 23.44 6.07
C ASN A 46 9.93 22.75 4.72
N TYR A 47 10.64 23.25 3.71
CA TYR A 47 10.67 22.64 2.39
C TYR A 47 12.10 22.60 1.87
N GLN A 48 12.48 21.47 1.29
CA GLN A 48 13.82 21.23 0.74
C GLN A 48 13.66 20.64 -0.66
N GLN A 49 14.30 21.27 -1.63
CA GLN A 49 14.36 20.73 -2.98
C GLN A 49 15.62 19.86 -3.09
N GLU A 50 15.48 18.57 -2.82
CA GLU A 50 16.59 17.61 -2.82
C GLU A 50 16.12 16.29 -3.47
N GLU A 51 16.99 15.67 -4.26
CA GLU A 51 16.76 14.34 -4.85
C GLU A 51 17.32 13.27 -3.91
N ILE A 52 16.45 12.34 -3.49
CA ILE A 52 16.84 11.18 -2.70
C ILE A 52 17.19 10.03 -3.65
N THR A 53 18.35 9.43 -3.45
CA THR A 53 18.93 8.38 -4.28
C THR A 53 19.50 7.27 -3.40
N VAL A 54 19.79 6.12 -4.02
CA VAL A 54 20.49 5.00 -3.36
C VAL A 54 21.82 5.41 -2.70
N LYS A 55 22.47 6.50 -3.16
CA LYS A 55 23.78 6.94 -2.65
C LYS A 55 23.69 7.88 -1.46
N ASN A 56 22.61 8.65 -1.33
CA ASN A 56 22.51 9.75 -0.37
C ASN A 56 21.35 9.62 0.63
N TYR A 57 20.45 8.63 0.47
CA TYR A 57 19.24 8.54 1.30
C TYR A 57 19.55 8.53 2.80
N GLY A 58 20.55 7.76 3.25
CA GLY A 58 20.88 7.70 4.67
C GLY A 58 21.41 9.03 5.24
N GLU A 59 22.16 9.80 4.46
CA GLU A 59 22.65 11.13 4.85
C GLU A 59 21.50 12.13 4.92
N ILE A 60 20.65 12.17 3.90
CA ILE A 60 19.49 13.06 3.86
C ILE A 60 18.54 12.75 5.01
N LEU A 61 18.17 11.48 5.21
CA LEU A 61 17.26 11.10 6.30
C LEU A 61 17.87 11.45 7.66
N GLY A 62 19.17 11.21 7.87
CA GLY A 62 19.86 11.54 9.12
C GLY A 62 19.98 13.04 9.41
N LYS A 63 19.87 13.90 8.40
CA LYS A 63 19.83 15.37 8.56
C LYS A 63 18.49 15.86 9.12
N TYR A 64 17.40 15.14 8.87
CA TYR A 64 16.03 15.61 9.13
C TYR A 64 15.23 14.77 10.13
N LEU A 65 15.67 13.54 10.43
CA LEU A 65 14.94 12.59 11.27
C LEU A 65 15.82 12.10 12.43
N SER A 66 15.18 11.84 13.55
CA SER A 66 15.75 11.38 14.81
C SER A 66 14.83 10.39 15.53
N ASP A 67 15.31 9.80 16.64
CA ASP A 67 14.56 8.81 17.44
C ASP A 67 13.16 9.34 17.80
N GLY A 68 12.12 8.60 17.40
CA GLY A 68 10.71 8.94 17.63
C GLY A 68 10.03 9.76 16.53
N ASP A 69 10.77 10.21 15.51
CA ASP A 69 10.18 10.90 14.36
C ASP A 69 9.40 9.93 13.45
N ILE A 70 8.68 10.48 12.47
CA ILE A 70 7.92 9.72 11.47
C ILE A 70 8.45 10.08 10.08
N LEU A 71 8.87 9.07 9.32
CA LEU A 71 9.03 9.19 7.87
C LEU A 71 7.72 8.82 7.19
N LEU A 72 7.11 9.79 6.52
CA LEU A 72 5.95 9.60 5.67
C LEU A 72 6.38 9.62 4.20
N ASP A 73 6.51 8.45 3.61
CA ASP A 73 6.92 8.25 2.22
C ASP A 73 5.69 8.24 1.30
N LEU A 74 5.58 9.30 0.49
CA LEU A 74 4.55 9.48 -0.54
C LEU A 74 5.18 9.76 -1.91
N ALA A 75 6.44 9.36 -2.07
CA ALA A 75 7.20 9.52 -3.30
C ALA A 75 7.05 8.31 -4.22
N VAL A 76 7.64 8.41 -5.39
CA VAL A 76 7.86 7.29 -6.32
C VAL A 76 9.36 7.05 -6.44
N ASN A 77 9.77 5.87 -6.88
CA ASN A 77 11.17 5.53 -7.16
C ASN A 77 12.11 5.57 -5.93
N LEU A 78 11.60 5.37 -4.71
CA LEU A 78 12.41 5.22 -3.50
C LEU A 78 12.28 3.80 -2.95
N GLU A 79 13.37 3.01 -2.90
CA GLU A 79 13.26 1.61 -2.46
C GLU A 79 12.79 1.50 -1.01
N THR A 80 11.58 0.97 -0.83
CA THR A 80 10.92 0.87 0.48
C THR A 80 11.76 0.09 1.48
N ARG A 81 12.44 -0.98 1.04
CA ARG A 81 13.29 -1.80 1.92
C ARG A 81 14.46 -1.00 2.52
N CYS A 82 15.10 -0.13 1.73
CA CYS A 82 16.19 0.73 2.19
C CYS A 82 15.71 1.73 3.24
N LEU A 83 14.61 2.42 2.95
CA LEU A 83 14.01 3.42 3.83
C LEU A 83 13.53 2.78 5.13
N LEU A 84 12.79 1.66 5.04
CA LEU A 84 12.27 0.92 6.17
C LEU A 84 13.39 0.42 7.09
N LYS A 85 14.45 -0.16 6.52
CA LYS A 85 15.62 -0.59 7.29
C LYS A 85 16.29 0.57 8.01
N TRP A 86 16.49 1.70 7.31
CA TRP A 86 17.09 2.88 7.91
C TRP A 86 16.23 3.41 9.06
N CYS A 87 14.91 3.54 8.84
CA CYS A 87 13.97 3.98 9.87
C CYS A 87 14.00 3.06 11.09
N HIS A 88 14.00 1.75 10.88
CA HIS A 88 14.08 0.77 11.96
C HIS A 88 15.34 0.92 12.81
N ASP A 89 16.50 1.04 12.16
CA ASP A 89 17.80 1.18 12.81
C ASP A 89 17.93 2.49 13.61
N HIS A 90 17.24 3.55 13.15
CA HIS A 90 17.26 4.88 13.78
C HIS A 90 16.02 5.15 14.66
N LYS A 91 15.18 4.14 14.90
CA LYS A 91 13.94 4.22 15.70
C LYS A 91 12.95 5.29 15.22
N VAL A 92 12.89 5.47 13.91
CA VAL A 92 11.93 6.33 13.22
C VAL A 92 10.73 5.47 12.81
N CYS A 93 9.52 5.94 13.09
CA CYS A 93 8.31 5.31 12.58
C CYS A 93 8.21 5.50 11.07
N PHE A 94 7.69 4.51 10.34
CA PHE A 94 7.60 4.57 8.88
C PHE A 94 6.15 4.42 8.41
N VAL A 95 5.74 5.22 7.43
CA VAL A 95 4.44 5.06 6.76
C VAL A 95 4.62 5.29 5.26
N ASN A 96 4.06 4.43 4.43
CA ASN A 96 3.97 4.66 3.00
C ASN A 96 2.63 4.19 2.42
N THR A 97 2.44 4.45 1.12
CA THR A 97 1.24 4.03 0.38
C THR A 97 1.51 2.98 -0.69
N SER A 98 2.78 2.66 -0.97
CA SER A 98 3.21 1.72 -2.01
C SER A 98 4.59 1.13 -1.68
N VAL A 99 4.82 -0.16 -1.96
CA VAL A 99 6.16 -0.77 -1.93
C VAL A 99 6.90 -0.51 -3.24
N GLU A 100 7.77 0.49 -3.17
CA GLU A 100 8.52 1.06 -4.30
C GLU A 100 9.95 0.49 -4.43
N LEU A 101 10.55 0.66 -5.61
CA LEU A 101 11.93 0.30 -5.95
C LEU A 101 12.70 1.56 -6.42
N TRP A 102 14.04 1.55 -6.34
CA TRP A 102 14.83 2.64 -6.93
C TRP A 102 14.71 2.73 -8.46
N ASP A 103 14.63 1.58 -9.12
CA ASP A 103 14.51 1.46 -10.58
C ASP A 103 13.49 0.37 -10.93
N PRO A 104 12.20 0.73 -11.04
CA PRO A 104 11.13 -0.24 -11.32
C PRO A 104 11.18 -0.77 -12.77
N PHE A 105 11.90 -0.10 -13.68
CA PHE A 105 12.02 -0.49 -15.08
C PHE A 105 13.37 -1.15 -15.42
N GLY A 106 14.21 -1.39 -14.42
CA GLY A 106 15.55 -1.95 -14.59
C GLY A 106 15.56 -3.34 -15.24
N ASP A 107 16.72 -3.70 -15.80
CA ASP A 107 16.92 -4.94 -16.58
C ASP A 107 16.83 -6.24 -15.76
N THR A 108 16.64 -6.15 -14.43
CA THR A 108 16.85 -7.22 -13.45
C THR A 108 15.81 -8.36 -13.49
N TYR A 109 14.79 -8.28 -14.35
CA TYR A 109 13.61 -9.14 -14.25
C TYR A 109 13.16 -9.79 -15.57
N LYS A 110 13.98 -9.74 -16.62
CA LYS A 110 13.56 -10.02 -18.01
C LYS A 110 13.02 -11.43 -18.31
N ASN A 111 13.22 -12.42 -17.42
CA ASN A 111 12.92 -13.83 -17.73
C ASN A 111 11.91 -14.51 -16.80
N ASP A 112 11.48 -13.87 -15.70
CA ASP A 112 10.51 -14.45 -14.77
C ASP A 112 9.51 -13.38 -14.30
N PRO A 113 8.24 -13.43 -14.72
CA PRO A 113 7.26 -12.41 -14.35
C PRO A 113 7.04 -12.35 -12.84
N ARG A 114 7.29 -13.43 -12.09
CA ARG A 114 7.12 -13.46 -10.63
C ARG A 114 8.01 -12.45 -9.91
N LEU A 115 9.16 -12.08 -10.48
CA LEU A 115 10.06 -11.13 -9.84
C LEU A 115 9.59 -9.68 -9.98
N LEU A 116 8.64 -9.41 -10.88
CA LEU A 116 8.00 -8.11 -11.07
C LEU A 116 6.77 -7.91 -10.19
N THR A 117 6.32 -8.94 -9.48
CA THR A 117 5.08 -8.89 -8.70
C THR A 117 5.25 -8.15 -7.39
N LEU A 118 4.15 -7.61 -6.87
CA LEU A 118 4.12 -7.04 -5.54
C LEU A 118 4.32 -8.13 -4.48
N TYR A 119 3.85 -9.36 -4.72
CA TYR A 119 4.14 -10.52 -3.88
C TYR A 119 5.65 -10.68 -3.64
N HIS A 120 6.47 -10.65 -4.70
CA HIS A 120 7.91 -10.81 -4.56
C HIS A 120 8.52 -9.70 -3.69
N ARG A 121 8.12 -8.45 -3.91
CA ARG A 121 8.57 -7.30 -3.11
C ARG A 121 8.16 -7.45 -1.64
N GLN A 122 6.92 -7.85 -1.37
CA GLN A 122 6.41 -8.08 -0.02
C GLN A 122 7.14 -9.24 0.69
N MET A 123 7.48 -10.31 -0.03
CA MET A 123 8.25 -11.42 0.55
C MET A 123 9.66 -10.98 0.96
N GLN A 124 10.31 -10.10 0.20
CA GLN A 124 11.60 -9.53 0.60
C GLN A 124 11.50 -8.73 1.92
N LEU A 125 10.40 -8.02 2.15
CA LEU A 125 10.17 -7.32 3.41
C LEU A 125 9.94 -8.29 4.58
N ILE A 126 9.19 -9.37 4.37
CA ILE A 126 9.00 -10.44 5.37
C ILE A 126 10.32 -11.12 5.69
N GLN A 127 11.14 -11.42 4.69
CA GLN A 127 12.48 -11.99 4.88
C GLN A 127 13.35 -11.07 5.74
N MET A 128 13.38 -9.76 5.42
CA MET A 128 14.10 -8.76 6.21
C MET A 128 13.62 -8.72 7.67
N GLN A 129 12.31 -8.79 7.92
CA GLN A 129 11.75 -8.82 9.28
C GLN A 129 12.11 -10.11 10.05
N ASN A 130 12.34 -11.21 9.34
CA ASN A 130 12.70 -12.50 9.92
C ASN A 130 14.22 -12.64 10.19
N GLU A 131 15.05 -11.70 9.74
CA GLU A 131 16.47 -11.69 10.05
C GLU A 131 16.69 -11.64 11.58
N PRO A 132 17.67 -12.39 12.13
CA PRO A 132 17.96 -12.37 13.57
C PRO A 132 18.32 -10.98 14.12
N THR A 133 18.85 -10.11 13.25
CA THR A 133 19.23 -8.73 13.54
C THR A 133 18.03 -7.78 13.63
N TRP A 134 16.86 -8.18 13.13
CA TRP A 134 15.66 -7.35 13.17
C TRP A 134 15.04 -7.34 14.56
N ASN A 135 15.17 -6.20 15.27
CA ASN A 135 14.50 -6.02 16.57
C ASN A 135 12.97 -6.04 16.42
N LYS A 136 12.30 -7.11 16.88
CA LYS A 136 10.83 -7.23 16.81
C LYS A 136 10.06 -6.20 17.66
N ASN A 137 10.72 -5.55 18.62
CA ASN A 137 10.18 -4.46 19.42
C ASN A 137 10.69 -3.09 18.94
N GLY A 138 10.98 -2.95 17.63
CA GLY A 138 11.40 -1.70 17.00
C GLY A 138 10.26 -0.70 16.76
N PRO A 139 10.54 0.42 16.07
CA PRO A 139 9.53 1.42 15.75
C PRO A 139 8.42 0.84 14.86
N THR A 140 7.23 1.43 14.94
CA THR A 140 6.10 1.03 14.11
C THR A 140 6.34 1.40 12.65
N ALA A 141 6.12 0.45 11.75
CA ALA A 141 6.04 0.69 10.31
C ALA A 141 4.66 0.28 9.77
N VAL A 142 4.03 1.16 8.99
CA VAL A 142 2.74 0.92 8.35
C VAL A 142 2.92 1.02 6.83
N LEU A 143 2.95 -0.14 6.18
CA LEU A 143 3.21 -0.25 4.75
C LEU A 143 1.90 -0.31 3.95
N ASP A 144 1.97 0.09 2.67
CA ASP A 144 0.89 -0.10 1.71
C ASP A 144 -0.46 0.48 2.22
N HIS A 145 -0.41 1.68 2.81
CA HIS A 145 -1.53 2.26 3.56
C HIS A 145 -2.11 3.52 2.93
N GLY A 146 -2.50 3.42 1.66
CA GLY A 146 -3.29 4.42 0.95
C GLY A 146 -4.78 4.07 0.88
N CYS A 147 -5.37 4.26 -0.30
CA CYS A 147 -6.74 3.80 -0.59
C CYS A 147 -6.75 2.29 -0.87
N ASN A 148 -5.99 1.86 -1.88
CA ASN A 148 -5.89 0.50 -2.40
C ASN A 148 -4.47 0.28 -2.93
N PRO A 149 -3.54 -0.22 -2.10
CA PRO A 149 -3.74 -0.89 -0.82
C PRO A 149 -3.99 0.07 0.36
N GLY A 150 -4.51 -0.45 1.48
CA GLY A 150 -4.82 0.33 2.70
C GLY A 150 -6.30 0.31 3.06
N LEU A 151 -7.03 1.41 2.77
CA LEU A 151 -8.46 1.59 3.10
C LEU A 151 -9.34 0.39 2.70
N VAL A 152 -9.10 -0.22 1.54
CA VAL A 152 -9.85 -1.38 1.08
C VAL A 152 -9.76 -2.59 2.03
N SER A 153 -8.66 -2.75 2.76
CA SER A 153 -8.56 -3.78 3.81
C SER A 153 -9.52 -3.51 4.97
N HIS A 154 -9.75 -2.23 5.31
CA HIS A 154 -10.75 -1.85 6.30
C HIS A 154 -12.17 -2.09 5.79
N PHE A 155 -12.44 -1.81 4.52
CA PHE A 155 -13.74 -2.11 3.89
C PHE A 155 -14.04 -3.60 3.88
N VAL A 156 -13.09 -4.47 3.55
CA VAL A 156 -13.29 -5.92 3.61
C VAL A 156 -13.66 -6.36 5.03
N LYS A 157 -12.94 -5.88 6.05
CA LYS A 157 -13.26 -6.20 7.46
C LYS A 157 -14.66 -5.74 7.85
N ARG A 158 -15.06 -4.52 7.44
CA ARG A 158 -16.40 -3.98 7.72
C ARG A 158 -17.48 -4.80 7.00
N ALA A 159 -17.29 -5.10 5.72
CA ALA A 159 -18.21 -5.89 4.91
C ALA A 159 -18.42 -7.30 5.48
N LEU A 160 -17.35 -7.98 5.92
CA LEU A 160 -17.47 -9.29 6.58
C LEU A 160 -18.30 -9.23 7.86
N ILE A 161 -18.10 -8.18 8.69
CA ILE A 161 -18.89 -7.99 9.90
C ILE A 161 -20.36 -7.71 9.54
N ASP A 162 -20.63 -6.82 8.57
CA ASP A 162 -22.00 -6.49 8.14
C ASP A 162 -22.74 -7.70 7.59
N MET A 163 -22.11 -8.47 6.70
CA MET A 163 -22.69 -9.69 6.13
C MET A 163 -22.98 -10.73 7.21
N ALA A 164 -22.03 -11.01 8.11
CA ALA A 164 -22.24 -11.96 9.20
C ALA A 164 -23.33 -11.50 10.16
N GLN A 165 -23.41 -10.20 10.48
CA GLN A 165 -24.49 -9.66 11.31
C GLN A 165 -25.86 -9.79 10.61
N CYS A 166 -25.91 -9.54 9.30
CA CYS A 166 -27.13 -9.73 8.51
C CYS A 166 -27.61 -11.18 8.56
N VAL A 167 -26.72 -12.14 8.27
CA VAL A 167 -27.01 -13.58 8.29
C VAL A 167 -27.46 -14.07 9.68
N VAL A 168 -26.79 -13.63 10.75
CA VAL A 168 -27.15 -14.02 12.13
C VAL A 168 -28.51 -13.47 12.56
N ASN A 169 -28.86 -12.27 12.11
CA ASN A 169 -30.09 -11.57 12.51
C ASN A 169 -31.29 -11.89 11.63
N ASP A 170 -31.07 -12.35 10.40
CA ASP A 170 -32.15 -12.71 9.49
C ASP A 170 -32.81 -14.04 9.90
N LYS A 171 -34.12 -13.97 10.20
CA LYS A 171 -34.93 -15.15 10.54
C LYS A 171 -35.27 -16.00 9.31
N LYS A 172 -35.06 -15.48 8.09
CA LYS A 172 -35.35 -16.16 6.83
C LYS A 172 -34.13 -16.89 6.26
N THR A 173 -32.93 -16.56 6.71
CA THR A 173 -31.71 -17.23 6.25
C THR A 173 -31.66 -18.66 6.80
N LEU A 174 -31.48 -19.62 5.89
CA LEU A 174 -31.45 -21.05 6.19
C LEU A 174 -30.04 -21.49 6.61
N ILE A 175 -29.55 -20.99 7.76
CA ILE A 175 -28.36 -21.53 8.41
C ILE A 175 -28.76 -22.40 9.61
N SER A 176 -28.00 -23.47 9.84
CA SER A 176 -28.15 -24.32 11.01
C SER A 176 -27.81 -23.56 12.30
N PRO A 177 -28.32 -24.01 13.46
CA PRO A 177 -27.93 -23.45 14.76
C PRO A 177 -26.41 -23.49 15.02
N GLY A 178 -25.71 -24.49 14.48
CA GLY A 178 -24.26 -24.63 14.57
C GLY A 178 -23.53 -23.52 13.81
N GLU A 179 -23.85 -23.36 12.52
CA GLU A 179 -23.28 -22.30 11.67
C GLU A 179 -23.54 -20.90 12.25
N LYS A 180 -24.73 -20.70 12.83
CA LYS A 180 -25.06 -19.45 13.52
C LYS A 180 -24.15 -19.20 14.72
N SER A 181 -23.90 -20.24 15.53
CA SER A 181 -23.02 -20.15 16.69
C SER A 181 -21.57 -19.86 16.28
N ASP A 182 -21.09 -20.51 15.22
CA ASP A 182 -19.74 -20.32 14.69
C ASP A 182 -19.55 -18.89 14.14
N LEU A 183 -20.53 -18.37 13.38
CA LEU A 183 -20.52 -16.98 12.92
C LEU A 183 -20.50 -15.98 14.07
N GLN A 184 -21.31 -16.21 15.12
CA GLN A 184 -21.32 -15.35 16.30
C GLN A 184 -19.98 -15.37 17.05
N LYS A 185 -19.33 -16.53 17.14
CA LYS A 185 -18.00 -16.68 17.73
C LYS A 185 -16.95 -15.94 16.91
N ALA A 186 -16.95 -16.10 15.59
CA ALA A 186 -16.03 -15.41 14.69
C ALA A 186 -16.21 -13.88 14.74
N LEU A 187 -17.46 -13.41 14.77
CA LEU A 187 -17.80 -11.99 14.97
C LEU A 187 -17.23 -11.44 16.28
N LYS A 188 -17.43 -12.16 17.39
CA LYS A 188 -16.96 -11.73 18.72
C LYS A 188 -15.44 -11.66 18.79
N THR A 189 -14.75 -12.61 18.16
CA THR A 189 -13.29 -12.70 18.18
C THR A 189 -12.61 -11.89 17.07
N LYS A 190 -13.39 -11.30 16.15
CA LYS A 190 -12.91 -10.62 14.94
C LYS A 190 -12.00 -11.52 14.10
N ASP A 191 -12.35 -12.80 14.00
CA ASP A 191 -11.65 -13.78 13.18
C ASP A 191 -12.10 -13.62 11.71
N TYR A 192 -11.48 -12.68 11.01
CA TYR A 192 -11.87 -12.34 9.63
C TYR A 192 -11.69 -13.48 8.62
N PRO A 193 -10.61 -14.29 8.65
CA PRO A 193 -10.53 -15.48 7.81
C PRO A 193 -11.68 -16.46 8.06
N GLN A 194 -12.03 -16.72 9.32
CA GLN A 194 -13.15 -17.59 9.65
C GLN A 194 -14.49 -16.99 9.21
N LEU A 195 -14.67 -15.66 9.33
CA LEU A 195 -15.86 -15.00 8.81
C LEU A 195 -16.00 -15.17 7.30
N ALA A 196 -14.93 -14.96 6.54
CA ALA A 196 -14.95 -15.13 5.08
C ALA A 196 -15.28 -16.59 4.69
N TYR A 197 -14.71 -17.56 5.41
CA TYR A 197 -14.99 -18.98 5.19
C TYR A 197 -16.46 -19.34 5.48
N LEU A 198 -16.98 -18.95 6.66
CA LEU A 198 -18.36 -19.26 7.07
C LEU A 198 -19.42 -18.54 6.24
N LEU A 199 -19.08 -17.39 5.66
CA LEU A 199 -19.93 -16.65 4.71
C LEU A 199 -19.81 -17.18 3.27
N ASP A 200 -18.99 -18.20 3.04
CA ASP A 200 -18.69 -18.77 1.73
C ASP A 200 -18.20 -17.73 0.70
N ILE A 201 -17.40 -16.75 1.15
CA ILE A 201 -16.84 -15.73 0.26
C ILE A 201 -15.83 -16.39 -0.66
N LYS A 202 -16.11 -16.36 -1.96
CA LYS A 202 -15.27 -16.97 -3.00
C LYS A 202 -14.25 -16.00 -3.58
N ALA A 203 -14.70 -14.80 -3.90
CA ALA A 203 -13.89 -13.76 -4.52
C ALA A 203 -14.14 -12.41 -3.85
N ILE A 204 -13.09 -11.60 -3.79
CA ILE A 204 -13.15 -10.20 -3.36
C ILE A 204 -12.48 -9.38 -4.45
N HIS A 205 -13.25 -8.53 -5.12
CA HIS A 205 -12.70 -7.60 -6.10
C HIS A 205 -12.53 -6.23 -5.46
N ILE A 206 -11.40 -5.59 -5.73
CA ILE A 206 -11.24 -4.16 -5.49
C ILE A 206 -11.88 -3.43 -6.68
N SER A 207 -13.20 -3.30 -6.63
CA SER A 207 -14.00 -2.76 -7.72
C SER A 207 -14.04 -1.24 -7.69
N GLU A 208 -13.15 -0.61 -8.46
CA GLU A 208 -13.07 0.84 -8.59
C GLU A 208 -13.60 1.32 -9.95
N ARG A 209 -14.31 2.45 -9.95
CA ARG A 209 -14.72 3.17 -11.15
C ARG A 209 -14.57 4.66 -10.94
N ASP A 210 -13.50 5.22 -11.51
CA ASP A 210 -13.31 6.66 -11.58
C ASP A 210 -14.16 7.24 -12.72
N THR A 211 -14.98 8.24 -12.41
CA THR A 211 -15.84 8.96 -13.36
C THR A 211 -15.50 10.45 -13.43
N GLN A 212 -14.36 10.86 -12.89
CA GLN A 212 -13.90 12.24 -12.97
C GLN A 212 -13.64 12.62 -14.43
N ILE A 213 -14.06 13.84 -14.78
CA ILE A 213 -13.89 14.41 -16.11
C ILE A 213 -13.25 15.79 -16.00
N THR A 214 -12.47 16.17 -17.01
CA THR A 214 -11.86 17.49 -17.14
C THR A 214 -12.59 18.32 -18.18
N ASN A 215 -12.53 19.65 -18.06
CA ASN A 215 -13.05 20.56 -19.08
C ASN A 215 -12.09 20.67 -20.29
N ASP A 216 -10.83 20.26 -20.12
CA ASP A 216 -9.85 20.18 -21.18
C ASP A 216 -9.83 18.76 -21.76
N PRO A 217 -10.05 18.58 -23.06
CA PRO A 217 -9.99 17.27 -23.68
C PRO A 217 -8.55 16.74 -23.70
N LYS A 218 -8.40 15.43 -23.53
CA LYS A 218 -7.12 14.73 -23.66
C LYS A 218 -6.45 15.06 -24.99
N LYS A 219 -5.17 15.44 -24.95
CA LYS A 219 -4.37 15.73 -26.14
C LYS A 219 -3.77 14.46 -26.75
N VAL A 220 -3.39 14.56 -28.03
CA VAL A 220 -2.62 13.54 -28.72
C VAL A 220 -1.26 13.40 -28.02
N ASN A 221 -0.78 12.17 -27.83
CA ASN A 221 0.47 11.84 -27.13
C ASN A 221 0.56 12.31 -25.66
N GLU A 222 -0.57 12.56 -25.02
CA GLU A 222 -0.66 12.83 -23.59
C GLU A 222 -1.20 11.60 -22.84
N PHE A 223 -0.66 11.31 -21.66
CA PHE A 223 -1.25 10.37 -20.71
C PHE A 223 -1.94 11.19 -19.61
N VAL A 224 -3.20 10.89 -19.31
CA VAL A 224 -3.99 11.60 -18.29
C VAL A 224 -4.46 10.59 -17.25
N ASN A 225 -4.31 10.95 -15.99
CA ASN A 225 -4.76 10.17 -14.85
C ASN A 225 -5.17 11.11 -13.70
N THR A 226 -5.94 10.62 -12.73
CA THR A 226 -6.37 11.37 -11.55
C THR A 226 -5.36 11.28 -10.39
N TRP A 227 -4.39 10.37 -10.51
CA TRP A 227 -3.26 10.21 -9.60
C TRP A 227 -1.95 10.05 -10.38
N SER A 228 -0.90 9.50 -9.76
CA SER A 228 0.45 9.41 -10.33
C SER A 228 0.45 8.78 -11.73
N ILE A 229 1.08 9.44 -12.69
CA ILE A 229 1.29 8.87 -14.03
C ILE A 229 2.37 7.81 -13.97
N ASP A 230 3.48 8.10 -13.29
CA ASP A 230 4.62 7.17 -13.18
C ASP A 230 4.23 5.91 -12.39
N GLY A 231 3.50 6.07 -11.29
CA GLY A 231 3.01 4.94 -10.48
C GLY A 231 2.05 4.06 -11.28
N LEU A 232 1.07 4.65 -11.97
CA LEU A 232 0.18 3.89 -12.85
C LEU A 232 0.95 3.22 -14.00
N ALA A 233 1.95 3.87 -14.58
CA ALA A 233 2.72 3.31 -15.67
C ALA A 233 3.52 2.07 -15.23
N GLU A 234 4.12 2.10 -14.04
CA GLU A 234 4.79 0.95 -13.43
C GLU A 234 3.80 -0.21 -13.22
N GLU A 235 2.72 0.03 -12.48
CA GLU A 235 1.71 -0.98 -12.18
C GLU A 235 1.08 -1.57 -13.45
N ALA A 236 0.84 -0.72 -14.45
CA ALA A 236 0.19 -1.12 -15.71
C ALA A 236 1.03 -2.07 -16.56
N VAL A 237 2.37 -1.99 -16.47
CA VAL A 237 3.27 -2.88 -17.20
C VAL A 237 3.70 -4.11 -16.41
N ALA A 238 3.43 -4.12 -15.10
CA ALA A 238 3.59 -5.30 -14.26
C ALA A 238 2.65 -6.44 -14.72
N PRO A 239 3.01 -7.70 -14.45
CA PRO A 239 2.14 -8.83 -14.74
C PRO A 239 0.81 -8.70 -13.99
N ALA A 240 -0.28 -9.22 -14.57
CA ALA A 240 -1.53 -9.36 -13.85
C ALA A 240 -1.31 -10.26 -12.63
N GLU A 241 -1.69 -9.80 -11.45
CA GLU A 241 -1.44 -10.46 -10.17
C GLU A 241 -2.75 -10.56 -9.39
N MET A 242 -2.98 -11.70 -8.73
CA MET A 242 -4.19 -11.92 -7.95
C MET A 242 -3.97 -12.94 -6.82
N GLY A 243 -4.70 -12.74 -5.72
CA GLY A 243 -4.89 -13.79 -4.72
C GLY A 243 -5.62 -14.98 -5.33
N TRP A 244 -5.08 -16.19 -5.14
CA TRP A 244 -5.65 -17.40 -5.76
C TRP A 244 -6.52 -18.17 -4.76
N GLY A 245 -7.82 -18.18 -5.02
CA GLY A 245 -8.80 -18.79 -4.14
C GLY A 245 -8.80 -20.32 -4.22
N THR A 246 -9.00 -20.99 -3.08
CA THR A 246 -9.11 -22.47 -3.02
C THR A 246 -10.31 -23.04 -3.78
N HIS A 247 -11.26 -22.19 -4.16
CA HIS A 247 -12.44 -22.56 -4.93
C HIS A 247 -12.18 -22.62 -6.44
N GLU A 248 -11.06 -22.06 -6.89
CA GLU A 248 -10.70 -22.01 -8.31
C GLU A 248 -10.32 -23.40 -8.81
N LYS A 249 -10.96 -23.83 -9.92
CA LYS A 249 -10.78 -25.17 -10.49
C LYS A 249 -10.03 -25.17 -11.81
N ILE A 250 -9.91 -24.00 -12.43
CA ILE A 250 -9.33 -23.84 -13.75
C ILE A 250 -8.21 -22.82 -13.62
N VAL A 251 -7.00 -23.25 -13.91
CA VAL A 251 -5.83 -22.37 -13.94
C VAL A 251 -5.80 -21.64 -15.29
N PRO A 252 -5.73 -20.30 -15.32
CA PRO A 252 -5.68 -19.55 -16.56
C PRO A 252 -4.39 -19.85 -17.34
N GLU A 253 -4.46 -19.73 -18.67
CA GLU A 253 -3.29 -19.88 -19.53
C GLU A 253 -2.22 -18.83 -19.17
N GLY A 254 -0.95 -19.26 -19.14
CA GLY A 254 0.16 -18.37 -18.79
C GLY A 254 0.22 -17.99 -17.32
N ALA A 255 -0.45 -18.71 -16.42
CA ALA A 255 -0.31 -18.55 -14.98
C ALA A 255 1.05 -19.05 -14.46
N PHE A 256 1.61 -18.31 -13.52
CA PHE A 256 2.81 -18.62 -12.77
C PHE A 256 2.48 -18.66 -11.28
N PHE A 257 2.96 -19.70 -10.60
CA PHE A 257 2.85 -19.87 -9.15
C PHE A 257 4.18 -19.53 -8.49
N HIS A 258 4.10 -18.95 -7.29
CA HIS A 258 5.27 -18.73 -6.43
C HIS A 258 5.75 -20.04 -5.80
N ASP A 259 7.05 -20.12 -5.46
CA ASP A 259 7.61 -21.31 -4.80
C ASP A 259 7.29 -21.28 -3.29
N GLU A 260 7.01 -22.43 -2.68
CA GLU A 260 6.75 -22.55 -1.23
C GLU A 260 7.91 -22.06 -0.36
N LYS A 261 9.13 -22.03 -0.91
CA LYS A 261 10.31 -21.46 -0.24
C LYS A 261 10.31 -19.93 -0.24
N GLU A 262 9.54 -19.30 -1.12
CA GLU A 262 9.48 -17.85 -1.28
C GLU A 262 8.40 -17.21 -0.41
N GLY A 263 7.36 -17.95 -0.03
CA GLY A 263 6.29 -17.44 0.82
C GLY A 263 5.04 -18.32 0.88
N PRO A 264 3.89 -17.77 1.33
CA PRO A 264 2.68 -18.55 1.60
C PRO A 264 1.91 -19.04 0.37
N CYS A 265 2.42 -18.81 -0.85
CA CYS A 265 1.81 -19.25 -2.12
C CYS A 265 0.31 -18.93 -2.28
N ASN A 266 -0.14 -17.79 -1.75
CA ASN A 266 -1.54 -17.35 -1.77
C ASN A 266 -1.89 -16.48 -2.99
N GLN A 267 -0.96 -16.31 -3.93
CA GLN A 267 -1.12 -15.51 -5.14
C GLN A 267 -0.58 -16.23 -6.37
N ILE A 268 -1.10 -15.86 -7.54
CA ILE A 268 -0.53 -16.19 -8.84
C ILE A 268 -0.32 -14.91 -9.64
N CYS A 269 0.54 -14.97 -10.65
CA CYS A 269 0.63 -13.93 -11.67
C CYS A 269 0.49 -14.52 -13.08
N LEU A 270 0.14 -13.69 -14.06
CA LEU A 270 0.03 -14.08 -15.46
C LEU A 270 1.17 -13.49 -16.28
N THR A 271 1.46 -14.11 -17.43
CA THR A 271 2.38 -13.53 -18.43
C THR A 271 1.87 -12.25 -19.08
N THR A 272 0.56 -11.99 -19.01
CA THR A 272 -0.06 -10.78 -19.52
C THR A 272 0.15 -9.61 -18.56
N LYS A 273 0.24 -8.40 -19.11
CA LYS A 273 0.28 -7.17 -18.33
C LYS A 273 -1.06 -6.90 -17.66
N GLY A 274 -1.05 -6.37 -16.44
CA GLY A 274 -2.26 -6.05 -15.68
C GLY A 274 -3.24 -5.18 -16.47
N MET A 275 -2.75 -4.10 -17.09
CA MET A 275 -3.59 -3.17 -17.86
C MET A 275 -4.20 -3.77 -19.15
N ASN A 276 -3.71 -4.93 -19.61
CA ASN A 276 -4.20 -5.62 -20.81
C ASN A 276 -4.86 -6.97 -20.48
N THR A 277 -5.39 -7.14 -19.26
CA THR A 277 -6.07 -8.35 -18.81
C THR A 277 -7.51 -8.00 -18.37
N TRP A 278 -8.52 -8.67 -18.94
CA TRP A 278 -9.96 -8.41 -18.67
C TRP A 278 -10.80 -9.69 -18.75
#